data_AF-A0A2G4TXS5-F1
#
_entry.id   AF-A0A2G4TXS5-F1
#
_cell.length_a   1.000
_cell.length_b   1.000
_cell.length_c   1.000
_cell.angle_alpha   90.00
_cell.angle_beta   90.00
_cell.angle_gamma   90.00
#
_symmetry.space_group_name_H-M   'P 1'
#
loop_
_entity.id
_entity.type
_entity.pdbx_description
1 polymer ?
#
loop_
_entity_poly.entity_id
_entity_poly.type
_entity_poly.pdbx_seq_one_letter_code
_entity_poly.pdbx_strand_id
1 'polypeptide(L)'
;MKTIIVTVKNSTQNHIVIDNSPRFIDQILYINGHRLSQPDSDPPILILKNELLIITMNWRGNGVKSMIGLTFDDISLSIGQDSNGNLGIAHGSRLCVSKYNVQDQAPWSITIELID
;
A
#
# COMPACT_ATOMS: atom_id res chain seq x y z
N MET A 1 -1.62 18.98 0.28
CA MET A 1 -0.77 17.77 0.40
C MET A 1 -1.40 16.92 1.49
N LYS A 2 -1.62 15.62 1.23
CA LYS A 2 -2.22 14.69 2.19
C LYS A 2 -1.20 13.59 2.50
N THR A 3 -1.04 13.25 3.77
CA THR A 3 -0.21 12.12 4.20
C THR A 3 -1.09 10.89 4.31
N ILE A 4 -0.65 9.80 3.68
CA ILE A 4 -1.30 8.49 3.74
C ILE A 4 -0.37 7.53 4.47
N ILE A 5 -0.94 6.72 5.36
CA ILE A 5 -0.27 5.67 6.12
C ILE A 5 -1.01 4.36 5.81
N VAL A 6 -0.29 3.39 5.27
CA VAL A 6 -0.79 2.05 4.98
C VAL A 6 -0.04 1.08 5.87
N THR A 7 -0.76 0.38 6.74
CA THR A 7 -0.22 -0.69 7.56
C THR A 7 -0.63 -2.01 6.95
N VAL A 8 0.34 -2.83 6.52
CA VAL A 8 0.11 -4.17 6.00
C VAL A 8 0.57 -5.19 7.03
N LYS A 9 -0.31 -6.10 7.41
CA LYS A 9 0.01 -7.25 8.26
C LYS A 9 0.00 -8.52 7.42
N ASN A 10 1.10 -9.25 7.42
CA ASN A 10 1.14 -10.58 6.83
C ASN A 10 0.72 -11.63 7.87
N SER A 11 -0.51 -12.14 7.77
CA SER A 11 -1.02 -13.25 8.59
C SER A 11 -1.10 -14.57 7.79
N THR A 12 -0.53 -14.61 6.58
CA THR A 12 -0.45 -15.82 5.74
C THR A 12 0.61 -16.79 6.26
N GLN A 13 0.61 -18.04 5.76
CA GLN A 13 1.69 -18.99 6.06
C GLN A 13 3.01 -18.65 5.34
N ASN A 14 2.97 -17.87 4.25
CA ASN A 14 4.11 -17.60 3.40
C ASN A 14 4.70 -16.21 3.63
N HIS A 15 5.94 -16.01 3.19
CA HIS A 15 6.46 -14.66 3.06
C HIS A 15 5.80 -13.98 1.85
N ILE A 16 5.78 -12.66 1.88
CA ILE A 16 5.17 -11.87 0.82
C ILE A 16 6.22 -10.93 0.24
N VAL A 17 6.33 -10.91 -1.09
CA VAL A 17 7.23 -10.01 -1.82
C VAL A 17 6.44 -8.84 -2.37
N ILE A 18 6.91 -7.62 -2.07
CA ILE A 18 6.37 -6.38 -2.64
C ILE A 18 7.32 -5.86 -3.70
N ASP A 19 6.76 -5.69 -4.89
CA ASP A 19 7.38 -4.94 -5.97
C ASP A 19 7.53 -3.47 -5.53
N ASN A 20 8.77 -3.01 -5.53
CA ASN A 20 9.19 -1.71 -5.05
C ASN A 20 9.50 -0.74 -6.19
N SER A 21 9.01 -1.01 -7.40
CA SER A 21 8.98 -0.10 -8.53
C SER A 21 7.66 0.69 -8.56
N PRO A 22 7.49 1.75 -7.75
CA PRO A 22 6.28 2.56 -7.79
C PRO A 22 6.14 3.17 -9.18
N ARG A 23 5.03 2.88 -9.86
CA ARG A 23 4.71 3.43 -11.20
C ARG A 23 4.33 4.92 -11.18
N PHE A 24 4.64 5.66 -10.12
CA PHE A 24 4.10 7.00 -9.89
C PHE A 24 5.22 8.04 -9.75
N ILE A 25 5.28 8.95 -10.73
CA ILE A 25 6.40 9.89 -10.95
C ILE A 25 6.46 11.03 -9.92
N ASP A 26 5.40 11.27 -9.13
CA ASP A 26 5.26 12.46 -8.28
C ASP A 26 5.06 12.18 -6.77
N GLN A 27 5.41 10.98 -6.30
CA GLN A 27 5.19 10.58 -4.90
C GLN A 27 6.50 10.24 -4.19
N ILE A 28 6.59 10.62 -2.91
CA ILE A 28 7.67 10.15 -2.04
C ILE A 28 7.10 9.02 -1.18
N LEU A 29 7.68 7.83 -1.35
CA LEU A 29 7.30 6.62 -0.63
C LEU A 29 8.33 6.34 0.47
N TYR A 30 7.83 6.04 1.67
CA TYR A 30 8.63 5.59 2.80
C TYR A 30 8.13 4.22 3.23
N ILE A 31 9.04 3.28 3.44
CA ILE A 31 8.73 1.93 3.88
C ILE A 31 9.50 1.65 5.16
N ASN A 32 8.76 1.36 6.24
CA ASN A 32 9.29 1.29 7.60
C ASN A 32 10.17 2.51 7.95
N GLY A 33 9.79 3.69 7.44
CA GLY A 33 10.53 4.96 7.63
C GLY A 33 11.68 5.20 6.65
N HIS A 34 12.05 4.23 5.81
CA HIS A 34 13.09 4.39 4.80
C HIS A 34 12.51 4.93 3.50
N ARG A 35 13.02 6.08 3.05
CA ARG A 35 12.63 6.67 1.77
C ARG A 35 13.09 5.77 0.62
N LEU A 36 12.17 5.28 -0.20
CA LEU A 36 12.54 4.62 -1.45
C LEU A 36 13.13 5.66 -2.40
N SER A 37 14.32 5.35 -2.88
CA SER A 37 15.21 6.36 -3.45
C SER A 37 15.02 6.50 -4.96
N GLN A 38 14.74 5.39 -5.66
CA GLN A 38 14.36 5.35 -7.08
C GLN A 38 13.48 4.10 -7.35
N PRO A 39 12.43 4.19 -8.20
CA PRO A 39 11.83 3.00 -8.78
C PRO A 39 12.94 2.27 -9.56
N ASP A 40 13.11 0.98 -9.32
CA ASP A 40 14.07 0.07 -9.99
C ASP A 40 15.49 -0.06 -9.37
N SER A 41 15.87 0.67 -8.32
CA SER A 41 17.19 0.50 -7.67
C SER A 41 17.16 -0.22 -6.33
N ASP A 42 16.04 -0.13 -5.62
CA ASP A 42 15.88 -0.78 -4.32
C ASP A 42 15.58 -2.28 -4.54
N PRO A 43 15.91 -3.20 -3.62
CA PRO A 43 15.49 -4.60 -3.71
C PRO A 43 14.00 -4.77 -3.34
N PRO A 44 13.30 -5.81 -3.86
CA PRO A 44 11.95 -6.13 -3.45
C PRO A 44 11.85 -6.27 -1.93
N ILE A 45 10.71 -5.87 -1.38
CA ILE A 45 10.51 -5.88 0.07
C ILE A 45 9.86 -7.18 0.50
N LEU A 46 10.51 -7.87 1.43
CA LEU A 46 10.03 -9.11 2.02
C LEU A 46 9.28 -8.80 3.32
N ILE A 47 8.05 -9.31 3.45
CA ILE A 47 7.31 -9.32 4.72
C ILE A 47 7.19 -10.77 5.19
N LEU A 48 7.81 -11.11 6.32
CA LEU A 48 7.69 -12.44 6.92
C LEU A 48 6.32 -12.63 7.59
N LYS A 49 6.00 -13.88 7.90
CA LYS A 49 4.78 -14.22 8.65
C LYS A 49 4.72 -13.45 9.97
N ASN A 50 3.56 -12.88 10.25
CA ASN A 50 3.23 -12.02 11.39
C ASN A 50 3.98 -10.68 11.44
N GLU A 51 4.72 -10.30 10.39
CA GLU A 51 5.34 -8.99 10.33
C GLU A 51 4.37 -7.89 9.88
N LEU A 52 4.74 -6.67 10.26
CA LEU A 52 4.08 -5.44 9.86
C LEU A 52 4.96 -4.67 8.90
N LEU A 53 4.35 -4.16 7.85
CA LEU A 53 4.93 -3.18 6.96
C LEU A 53 4.16 -1.87 7.09
N ILE A 54 4.87 -0.78 7.33
CA ILE A 54 4.30 0.56 7.33
C ILE A 54 4.78 1.29 6.08
N ILE A 55 3.85 1.68 5.25
CA ILE A 55 4.08 2.46 4.04
C ILE A 55 3.51 3.86 4.29
N THR A 56 4.38 4.86 4.28
CA THR A 56 3.98 6.27 4.42
C THR A 56 4.22 6.99 3.12
N MET A 57 3.28 7.84 2.71
CA MET A 57 3.44 8.64 1.50
C MET A 57 2.84 10.03 1.61
N ASN A 58 3.44 10.95 0.84
CA ASN A 58 2.93 12.30 0.67
C ASN A 58 2.30 12.45 -0.71
N TRP A 59 0.97 12.57 -0.73
CA TRP A 59 0.18 12.71 -1.94
C TRP A 59 -0.13 14.17 -2.25
N ARG A 60 0.03 14.54 -3.52
CA ARG A 60 -0.24 15.89 -4.05
C ARG A 60 -1.25 15.93 -5.19
N GLY A 61 -1.75 14.79 -5.68
CA GLY A 61 -2.65 14.78 -6.83
C GLY A 61 -4.11 15.13 -6.48
N ASN A 62 -4.82 15.66 -7.47
CA ASN A 62 -6.25 15.92 -7.42
C ASN A 62 -7.01 14.79 -8.15
N GLY A 63 -8.08 14.27 -7.55
CA GLY A 63 -9.02 13.34 -8.20
C GLY A 63 -8.79 11.83 -7.96
N VAL A 64 -9.75 11.06 -8.49
CA VAL A 64 -10.08 9.62 -8.29
C VAL A 64 -9.04 8.63 -8.84
N LYS A 65 -7.75 8.96 -8.86
CA LYS A 65 -6.72 8.09 -9.43
C LYS A 65 -6.14 7.14 -8.39
N SER A 66 -5.96 5.87 -8.75
CA SER A 66 -5.21 4.87 -7.98
C SER A 66 -3.91 5.47 -7.48
N MET A 67 -3.80 5.63 -6.17
CA MET A 67 -2.70 6.32 -5.47
C MET A 67 -1.50 5.41 -5.28
N ILE A 68 -1.71 4.12 -5.00
CA ILE A 68 -0.64 3.11 -4.80
C ILE A 68 -1.07 1.80 -5.43
N GLY A 69 -0.23 1.21 -6.27
CA GLY A 69 -0.30 -0.20 -6.63
C GLY A 69 0.66 -0.98 -5.75
N LEU A 70 0.15 -1.89 -4.93
CA LEU A 70 0.96 -2.85 -4.18
C LEU A 70 0.71 -4.23 -4.76
N THR A 71 1.75 -4.85 -5.28
CA THR A 71 1.67 -6.22 -5.78
C THR A 71 2.31 -7.14 -4.75
N PHE A 72 1.58 -8.16 -4.31
CA PHE A 72 2.00 -9.17 -3.36
C PHE A 72 1.78 -10.54 -4.02
N ASP A 73 2.83 -11.13 -4.60
CA ASP A 73 2.71 -12.31 -5.47
C ASP A 73 1.60 -12.11 -6.54
N ASP A 74 0.49 -12.85 -6.45
CA ASP A 74 -0.67 -12.75 -7.36
C ASP A 74 -1.69 -11.66 -6.94
N ILE A 75 -1.54 -11.00 -5.79
CA ILE A 75 -2.45 -9.94 -5.31
C ILE A 75 -2.00 -8.60 -5.87
N SER A 76 -2.91 -7.84 -6.47
CA SER A 76 -2.69 -6.42 -6.76
C SER A 76 -3.70 -5.55 -6.02
N LEU A 77 -3.20 -4.65 -5.17
CA LEU A 77 -3.98 -3.67 -4.44
C LEU A 77 -3.76 -2.29 -5.00
N SER A 78 -4.85 -1.63 -5.39
CA SER A 78 -4.85 -0.22 -5.74
C SER A 78 -5.47 0.58 -4.61
N ILE A 79 -4.66 1.27 -3.82
CA ILE A 79 -5.14 2.18 -2.78
C ILE A 79 -5.44 3.51 -3.47
N GLY A 80 -6.63 4.07 -3.30
CA GLY A 80 -7.15 5.19 -4.11
C GLY A 80 -8.05 6.15 -3.33
N GLN A 81 -8.48 7.22 -3.98
CA GLN A 81 -9.60 8.04 -3.53
C GLN A 81 -10.88 7.60 -4.24
N ASP A 82 -11.99 7.51 -3.53
CA ASP A 82 -13.32 7.34 -4.12
C ASP A 82 -13.81 8.66 -4.75
N SER A 83 -15.00 8.62 -5.37
CA SER A 83 -15.63 9.80 -5.98
C SER A 83 -15.99 10.91 -4.99
N ASN A 84 -16.05 10.59 -3.69
CA ASN A 84 -16.31 11.55 -2.62
C ASN A 84 -14.99 12.12 -2.04
N GLY A 85 -13.83 11.68 -2.56
CA GLY A 85 -12.52 12.09 -2.09
C GLY A 85 -12.08 11.40 -0.80
N ASN A 86 -12.70 10.29 -0.41
CA ASN A 86 -12.31 9.48 0.75
C ASN A 86 -11.27 8.41 0.36
N LEU A 87 -10.40 8.05 1.31
CA LEU A 87 -9.49 6.91 1.15
C LEU A 87 -10.27 5.60 0.98
N GLY A 88 -9.89 4.79 -0.01
CA GLY A 88 -10.44 3.46 -0.26
C GLY A 88 -9.45 2.52 -0.96
N ILE A 89 -9.85 1.26 -1.13
CA ILE A 89 -9.09 0.23 -1.86
C ILE A 89 -9.91 -0.25 -3.05
N ALA A 90 -9.31 -0.29 -4.23
CA ALA A 90 -9.74 -1.10 -5.36
C ALA A 90 -8.80 -2.30 -5.48
N HIS A 91 -9.36 -3.52 -5.53
CA HIS A 91 -8.57 -4.75 -5.59
C HIS A 91 -8.67 -5.40 -6.98
N GLY A 92 -7.61 -6.11 -7.39
CA GLY A 92 -7.61 -6.90 -8.61
C GLY A 92 -6.83 -8.20 -8.46
N SER A 93 -7.38 -9.22 -7.80
CA SER A 93 -7.20 -10.67 -8.10
C SER A 93 -7.83 -11.60 -7.02
N ARG A 94 -7.54 -12.91 -7.12
CA ARG A 94 -8.16 -14.07 -6.45
C ARG A 94 -7.67 -14.39 -5.04
N LEU A 95 -6.55 -13.81 -4.58
CA LEU A 95 -6.11 -13.93 -3.19
C LEU A 95 -6.81 -12.82 -2.39
N CYS A 96 -7.60 -13.25 -1.40
CA CYS A 96 -8.54 -12.40 -0.71
C CYS A 96 -7.80 -11.44 0.23
N VAL A 97 -7.80 -10.12 -0.06
CA VAL A 97 -7.71 -9.14 1.03
C VAL A 97 -8.94 -9.36 1.88
N SER A 98 -8.78 -10.18 2.90
CA SER A 98 -9.94 -10.65 3.65
C SER A 98 -10.41 -9.60 4.63
N LYS A 99 -9.53 -8.67 5.03
CA LYS A 99 -9.86 -7.58 5.95
C LYS A 99 -9.05 -6.34 5.63
N TYR A 100 -9.75 -5.23 5.43
CA TYR A 100 -9.17 -3.90 5.52
C TYR A 100 -10.03 -3.02 6.41
N ASN A 101 -9.40 -2.06 7.07
CA ASN A 101 -10.09 -1.04 7.83
C ASN A 101 -9.46 0.32 7.55
N VAL A 102 -10.27 1.28 7.08
CA VAL A 102 -9.86 2.68 7.02
C VAL A 102 -9.99 3.24 8.43
N GLN A 103 -8.87 3.60 9.04
CA GLN A 103 -8.84 4.03 10.43
C GLN A 103 -9.17 5.52 10.53
N ASP A 104 -8.49 6.37 9.75
CA ASP A 104 -8.71 7.82 9.77
C ASP A 104 -8.76 8.40 8.35
N GLN A 105 -9.56 9.46 8.20
CA GLN A 105 -9.63 10.25 6.97
C GLN A 105 -8.70 11.49 6.99
N ALA A 106 -8.01 11.75 8.11
CA ALA A 106 -7.04 12.83 8.27
C ALA A 106 -6.13 12.62 9.52
N PRO A 107 -4.88 12.11 9.39
CA PRO A 107 -4.24 11.64 8.16
C PRO A 107 -4.97 10.43 7.60
N TRP A 108 -4.78 10.16 6.31
CA TRP A 108 -5.38 9.00 5.68
C TRP A 108 -4.69 7.74 6.17
N SER A 109 -5.36 6.90 6.95
CA SER A 109 -4.77 5.67 7.47
C SER A 109 -5.62 4.46 7.12
N ILE A 110 -4.95 3.39 6.68
CA ILE A 110 -5.59 2.12 6.35
C ILE A 110 -4.76 0.96 6.86
N THR A 111 -5.43 -0.02 7.45
CA THR A 111 -4.82 -1.31 7.82
C THR A 111 -5.34 -2.38 6.87
N ILE A 112 -4.42 -3.19 6.35
CA ILE A 112 -4.68 -4.31 5.46
C ILE A 112 -4.11 -5.55 6.16
N GLU A 113 -4.93 -6.57 6.35
CA GLU A 113 -4.47 -7.88 6.82
C GLU A 113 -4.57 -8.89 5.69
N LEU A 114 -3.42 -9.46 5.33
CA LEU A 114 -3.30 -10.52 4.32
C LEU A 114 -3.43 -11.86 5.05
N ILE A 115 -4.42 -12.68 4.67
CA ILE A 115 -4.66 -14.02 5.22
C ILE A 115 -4.88 -15.00 4.07
N ASP A 116 -4.61 -16.28 4.33
CA ASP A 116 -4.89 -17.39 3.41
C ASP A 116 -6.40 -17.71 3.29
#